data_AF-A0A937N7E7-F1
#
_entry.id   AF-A0A937N7E7-F1
#
_cell.length_a   1.000
_cell.length_b   1.000
_cell.length_c   1.000
_cell.angle_alpha   90.00
_cell.angle_beta   90.00
_cell.angle_gamma   90.00
#
_symmetry.space_group_name_H-M   'P 1'
#
loop_
_entity.id
_entity.type
_entity.pdbx_description
1 polymer ?
#
loop_
_entity_poly.entity_id
_entity_poly.type
_entity_poly.pdbx_seq_one_letter_code
_entity_poly.pdbx_strand_id
1 'polypeptide(L)'
;MSVEFTRDQVRRKISEVFPAEDAAALLQVLDQCDTKRAADDTARVQLAILKLSQGNRDSLLALIDKAAADVDDLMYRAERPMEYGLSLAEYKALAMPALQAMRQMDREAYLSWLGGDAPD
;
A
#
# COMPACT_ATOMS: atom_id res chain seq x y z
N MET A 1 -2.89 18.30 -3.97
CA MET A 1 -1.90 17.56 -4.76
C MET A 1 -2.29 16.11 -4.81
N SER A 2 -2.52 15.59 -6.02
CA SER A 2 -2.70 14.16 -6.27
C SER A 2 -1.32 13.53 -6.29
N VAL A 3 -1.13 12.44 -5.55
CA VAL A 3 0.13 11.69 -5.56
C VAL A 3 0.05 10.75 -6.74
N GLU A 4 0.96 10.91 -7.71
CA GLU A 4 1.06 10.00 -8.84
C GLU A 4 1.81 8.74 -8.41
N PHE A 5 1.21 7.58 -8.64
CA PHE A 5 1.80 6.27 -8.34
C PHE A 5 2.41 5.72 -9.62
N THR A 6 3.73 5.59 -9.66
CA THR A 6 4.44 5.20 -10.88
C THR A 6 5.06 3.80 -10.75
N ARG A 7 5.22 3.13 -11.89
CA ARG A 7 5.91 1.84 -11.96
C ARG A 7 7.39 1.92 -11.54
N ASP A 8 8.00 3.09 -11.66
CA ASP A 8 9.37 3.32 -11.17
C ASP A 8 9.43 3.27 -9.63
N GLN A 9 8.44 3.87 -8.95
CA GLN A 9 8.30 3.75 -7.49
C GLN A 9 8.15 2.29 -7.05
N VAL A 10 7.36 1.49 -7.79
CA VAL A 10 7.21 0.05 -7.53
C VAL A 10 8.58 -0.65 -7.61
N ARG A 11 9.34 -0.41 -8.69
CA ARG A 11 10.67 -1.01 -8.87
C ARG A 11 11.65 -0.61 -7.76
N ARG A 12 11.68 0.66 -7.39
CA ARG A 12 12.50 1.16 -6.28
C ARG A 12 12.11 0.45 -4.98
N LYS A 13 10.82 0.37 -4.68
CA LYS A 13 10.34 -0.27 -3.45
C LYS A 13 10.58 -1.77 -3.39
N ILE A 14 10.54 -2.48 -4.52
CA ILE A 14 10.95 -3.88 -4.57
C ILE A 14 12.40 -4.02 -4.09
N SER A 15 13.32 -3.21 -4.61
CA SER A 15 14.73 -3.27 -4.22
C SER A 15 14.97 -2.88 -2.75
N GLU A 16 14.16 -1.96 -2.21
CA GLU A 16 14.23 -1.55 -0.80
C GLU A 16 13.66 -2.60 0.16
N VAL A 17 12.53 -3.21 -0.21
CA VAL A 17 11.76 -4.13 0.66
C VAL A 17 12.26 -5.57 0.54
N PHE A 18 12.80 -5.96 -0.63
CA PHE A 18 13.29 -7.30 -0.93
C PHE A 18 14.74 -7.26 -1.47
N PRO A 19 15.72 -6.79 -0.68
CA PRO A 19 17.09 -6.58 -1.15
C PRO A 19 17.83 -7.88 -1.53
N ALA A 20 17.36 -9.03 -1.06
CA ALA A 20 17.96 -10.34 -1.32
C ALA A 20 17.28 -11.13 -2.45
N GLU A 21 16.13 -10.67 -2.95
CA GLU A 21 15.38 -11.36 -4.00
C GLU A 21 15.65 -10.74 -5.38
N ASP A 22 15.30 -11.48 -6.43
CA ASP A 22 15.38 -10.97 -7.79
C ASP A 22 14.24 -9.97 -8.05
N ALA A 23 14.59 -8.69 -8.20
CA ALA A 23 13.62 -7.61 -8.38
C ALA A 23 12.79 -7.75 -9.68
N ALA A 24 13.37 -8.32 -10.74
CA ALA A 24 12.66 -8.53 -12.00
C ALA A 24 11.61 -9.64 -11.88
N ALA A 25 11.92 -10.72 -11.17
CA ALA A 25 10.99 -11.80 -10.86
C ALA A 25 9.85 -11.29 -9.97
N LEU A 26 10.14 -10.53 -8.91
CA LEU A 26 9.10 -9.94 -8.06
C LEU A 26 8.19 -8.97 -8.81
N LEU A 27 8.75 -8.17 -9.72
CA LEU A 27 7.96 -7.30 -10.58
C LEU A 27 7.00 -8.10 -11.47
N GLN A 28 7.47 -9.19 -12.09
CA GLN A 28 6.62 -10.08 -12.89
C GLN A 28 5.51 -10.74 -12.08
N VAL A 29 5.78 -11.08 -10.82
CA VAL A 29 4.76 -11.61 -9.91
C VAL A 29 3.71 -10.53 -9.61
N LEU A 30 4.13 -9.29 -9.36
CA LEU A 30 3.22 -8.16 -9.14
C LEU A 30 2.40 -7.77 -10.39
N ASP A 31 2.93 -7.99 -11.60
CA ASP A 31 2.18 -7.80 -12.85
C ASP A 31 1.01 -8.78 -13.00
N GLN A 32 1.02 -9.91 -12.28
CA GLN A 32 -0.12 -10.84 -12.28
C GLN A 32 -1.31 -10.28 -11.50
N CYS A 33 -1.08 -9.26 -10.66
CA CYS A 33 -2.12 -8.48 -10.01
C CYS A 33 -2.75 -7.51 -11.03
N ASP A 34 -3.32 -8.02 -12.13
CA ASP A 34 -4.07 -7.24 -13.10
C ASP A 34 -5.46 -6.95 -12.51
N THR A 35 -5.54 -5.84 -11.78
CA THR A 35 -6.84 -5.28 -11.42
C THR A 35 -7.38 -4.61 -12.67
N LYS A 36 -8.67 -4.80 -13.02
CA LYS A 36 -9.35 -4.13 -14.16
C LYS A 36 -9.46 -2.59 -14.00
N ARG A 37 -8.47 -1.95 -13.40
CA ARG A 37 -8.41 -0.53 -13.03
C ARG A 37 -7.45 0.23 -13.96
N ALA A 38 -7.43 1.55 -13.81
CA ALA A 38 -6.49 2.41 -14.52
C ALA A 38 -5.04 2.07 -14.12
N ALA A 39 -4.08 2.39 -14.99
CA ALA A 39 -2.66 2.09 -14.75
C ALA A 39 -2.12 2.71 -13.44
N ASP A 40 -2.58 3.92 -13.08
CA ASP A 40 -2.26 4.57 -11.81
C ASP A 40 -2.76 3.80 -10.59
N ASP A 41 -3.97 3.24 -10.67
CA ASP A 41 -4.51 2.38 -9.62
C ASP A 41 -3.72 1.07 -9.50
N THR A 42 -3.27 0.49 -10.61
CA THR A 42 -2.44 -0.73 -10.58
C THR A 42 -1.13 -0.50 -9.83
N ALA A 43 -0.42 0.60 -10.11
CA ALA A 43 0.81 0.93 -9.39
C ALA A 43 0.56 1.14 -7.88
N ARG A 44 -0.55 1.82 -7.53
CA ARG A 44 -0.95 2.03 -6.14
C ARG A 44 -1.23 0.71 -5.41
N VAL A 45 -1.91 -0.23 -6.05
CA VAL A 45 -2.19 -1.58 -5.51
C VAL A 45 -0.89 -2.36 -5.32
N GLN A 46 0.01 -2.34 -6.30
CA GLN A 46 1.31 -3.02 -6.20
C GLN A 46 2.14 -2.46 -5.02
N LEU A 47 2.14 -1.14 -4.81
CA LEU A 47 2.79 -0.50 -3.66
C LEU A 47 2.15 -0.89 -2.32
N ALA A 48 0.82 -1.00 -2.27
CA ALA A 48 0.10 -1.47 -1.09
C ALA A 48 0.50 -2.92 -0.73
N ILE A 49 0.57 -3.81 -1.72
CA ILE A 49 1.04 -5.19 -1.55
C ILE A 49 2.48 -5.21 -1.01
N LEU A 50 3.38 -4.42 -1.60
CA LEU A 50 4.77 -4.31 -1.15
C LEU A 50 4.87 -3.85 0.31
N LYS A 51 4.14 -2.79 0.70
CA LYS A 51 4.12 -2.29 2.08
C LYS A 51 3.64 -3.36 3.06
N LEU A 52 2.55 -4.05 2.73
CA LEU A 52 1.95 -5.06 3.59
C LEU A 52 2.75 -6.37 3.65
N SER A 53 3.54 -6.67 2.61
CA SER A 53 4.37 -7.88 2.55
C SER A 53 5.55 -7.85 3.52
N GLN A 54 6.03 -6.65 3.90
CA GLN A 54 7.16 -6.45 4.81
C GLN A 54 8.43 -7.24 4.42
N GLY A 55 8.68 -7.42 3.12
CA GLY A 55 9.85 -8.16 2.63
C GLY A 55 9.71 -9.68 2.70
N ASN A 56 8.51 -10.20 3.02
CA ASN A 56 8.22 -11.61 3.02
C ASN A 56 7.53 -12.03 1.70
N ARG A 57 8.13 -12.98 0.99
CA ARG A 57 7.66 -13.44 -0.33
C ARG A 57 6.36 -14.24 -0.26
N ASP A 58 6.20 -15.10 0.74
CA ASP A 58 4.95 -15.83 0.95
C ASP A 58 3.79 -14.87 1.24
N SER A 59 4.04 -13.84 2.05
CA SER A 59 3.08 -12.76 2.29
C SER A 59 2.74 -12.00 1.01
N LEU A 60 3.73 -11.69 0.17
CA LEU A 60 3.50 -11.03 -1.11
C LEU A 60 2.56 -11.84 -2.01
N LEU A 61 2.79 -13.14 -2.15
CA LEU A 61 1.95 -14.03 -2.95
C LEU A 61 0.51 -14.12 -2.39
N ALA A 62 0.37 -14.25 -1.08
CA ALA A 62 -0.95 -14.28 -0.43
C ALA A 62 -1.71 -12.95 -0.59
N LEU A 63 -1.00 -11.82 -0.58
CA LEU A 63 -1.58 -10.49 -0.77
C LEU A 63 -2.02 -10.26 -2.22
N ILE A 64 -1.32 -10.83 -3.20
CA ILE A 64 -1.72 -10.77 -4.62
C ILE A 64 -3.04 -11.52 -4.83
N ASP A 65 -3.15 -12.73 -4.26
CA ASP A 65 -4.40 -13.49 -4.29
C ASP A 65 -5.55 -12.72 -3.60
N LYS A 66 -5.26 -12.13 -2.42
CA LYS A 66 -6.24 -11.31 -1.71
C LYS A 66 -6.67 -10.05 -2.50
N ALA A 67 -5.74 -9.41 -3.21
CA ALA A 67 -6.04 -8.23 -4.03
C ALA A 67 -7.02 -8.55 -5.16
N ALA A 68 -6.98 -9.77 -5.70
CA ALA A 68 -7.94 -10.21 -6.72
C ALA A 68 -9.37 -10.33 -6.17
N ALA A 69 -9.51 -10.66 -4.88
CA ALA A 69 -10.81 -10.77 -4.21
C ALA A 69 -11.34 -9.43 -3.70
N ASP A 70 -10.49 -8.66 -3.01
CA ASP A 70 -10.90 -7.41 -2.35
C ASP A 70 -9.75 -6.39 -2.30
N VAL A 71 -9.60 -5.66 -3.40
CA VAL A 71 -8.57 -4.63 -3.56
C VAL A 71 -8.81 -3.42 -2.64
N ASP A 72 -10.07 -3.09 -2.35
CA ASP A 72 -10.42 -1.93 -1.51
C ASP A 72 -10.03 -2.18 -0.04
N ASP A 73 -10.29 -3.38 0.50
CA ASP A 73 -9.80 -3.76 1.85
C ASP A 73 -8.27 -3.73 1.91
N LEU A 74 -7.60 -4.26 0.88
CA LEU A 74 -6.14 -4.28 0.83
C LEU A 74 -5.55 -2.87 0.81
N MET A 75 -6.09 -1.98 -0.03
CA MET A 75 -5.64 -0.59 -0.08
C MET A 75 -5.92 0.13 1.23
N TYR A 76 -7.11 -0.07 1.81
CA TYR A 76 -7.47 0.55 3.09
C TYR A 76 -6.53 0.10 4.21
N ARG A 77 -6.19 -1.18 4.28
CA ARG A 77 -5.21 -1.71 5.25
C ARG A 77 -3.81 -1.12 5.05
N ALA A 78 -3.38 -0.94 3.80
CA ALA A 78 -2.06 -0.40 3.49
C ALA A 78 -1.96 1.10 3.78
N GLU A 79 -2.97 1.87 3.41
CA GLU A 79 -2.96 3.33 3.51
C GLU A 79 -3.42 3.85 4.87
N ARG A 80 -4.22 3.07 5.60
CA ARG A 80 -4.79 3.46 6.90
C ARG A 80 -4.59 2.41 7.98
N PRO A 81 -3.35 2.02 8.29
CA PRO A 81 -3.08 0.96 9.25
C PRO A 81 -3.57 1.30 10.66
N MET A 82 -3.53 2.58 11.11
CA MET A 82 -4.07 2.94 12.42
C MET A 82 -5.58 2.82 12.45
N GLU A 83 -6.28 3.33 11.43
CA GLU A 83 -7.74 3.23 11.36
C GLU A 83 -8.20 1.77 11.25
N TYR A 84 -7.51 0.96 10.44
CA TYR A 84 -7.80 -0.47 10.27
C TYR A 84 -7.57 -1.29 11.55
N GLY A 85 -6.65 -0.87 12.41
CA GLY A 85 -6.34 -1.55 13.67
C GLY A 85 -7.37 -1.34 14.77
N LEU A 86 -8.34 -0.43 14.58
CA LEU A 86 -9.35 -0.13 15.58
C LEU A 86 -10.44 -1.21 15.65
N SER A 87 -10.84 -1.55 16.87
CA SER A 87 -12.08 -2.28 17.09
C SER A 87 -13.29 -1.41 16.75
N LEU A 88 -14.43 -2.05 16.43
CA LEU A 88 -15.69 -1.33 16.16
C LEU A 88 -16.09 -0.38 17.30
N ALA A 89 -15.83 -0.76 18.56
CA ALA A 89 -16.11 0.08 19.72
C ALA A 89 -15.22 1.32 19.77
N GLU A 90 -13.92 1.17 19.48
CA GLU A 90 -12.94 2.26 19.46
C GLU A 90 -13.26 3.23 18.32
N TYR A 91 -13.57 2.71 17.13
CA TYR A 91 -13.98 3.52 15.98
C TYR A 91 -15.23 4.36 16.28
N LYS A 92 -16.26 3.76 16.93
CA LYS A 92 -17.49 4.47 17.30
C LYS A 92 -17.30 5.50 18.41
N ALA A 93 -16.31 5.31 19.28
CA ALA A 93 -15.99 6.23 20.36
C ALA A 93 -15.19 7.45 19.88
N LEU A 94 -14.56 7.39 18.71
CA LEU A 94 -13.78 8.50 18.16
C LEU A 94 -14.68 9.62 17.64
N ALA A 95 -14.40 10.83 18.11
CA ALA A 95 -14.94 12.04 17.50
C ALA A 95 -14.35 12.22 16.09
N MET A 96 -15.16 12.77 15.17
CA MET A 96 -14.72 13.09 13.80
C MET A 96 -13.36 13.81 13.69
N PRO A 97 -13.02 14.84 14.50
CA PRO A 97 -11.71 15.47 14.41
C PRO A 97 -10.55 14.51 14.75
N ALA A 98 -10.73 13.59 15.71
CA ALA A 98 -9.71 12.61 16.06
C ALA A 98 -9.51 11.58 14.93
N LEU A 99 -10.60 11.14 14.31
CA LEU A 99 -10.54 10.25 13.15
C LEU A 99 -9.86 10.91 11.95
N GLN A 100 -10.12 12.19 11.70
CA GLN A 100 -9.46 12.95 10.64
C GLN A 100 -7.96 13.11 10.90
N ALA A 101 -7.56 13.41 12.14
CA ALA A 101 -6.16 13.49 12.53
C ALA A 101 -5.43 12.15 12.31
N MET A 102 -6.06 11.03 12.69
CA MET A 102 -5.51 9.70 12.46
C MET A 102 -5.33 9.40 10.97
N ARG A 103 -6.34 9.68 10.13
CA ARG A 103 -6.25 9.52 8.67
C ARG A 103 -5.14 10.36 8.06
N GLN A 104 -4.95 11.56 8.58
CA GLN A 104 -3.90 12.48 8.13
C GLN A 104 -2.51 11.91 8.48
N MET A 105 -2.32 11.41 9.70
CA MET A 105 -1.08 10.75 10.12
C MET A 105 -0.78 9.48 9.31
N ASP A 106 -1.79 8.63 9.08
CA ASP A 106 -1.67 7.42 8.26
C ASP A 106 -1.23 7.75 6.82
N ARG A 107 -1.84 8.81 6.25
CA ARG A 107 -1.46 9.32 4.92
C ARG A 107 -0.01 9.81 4.92
N GLU A 108 0.39 10.64 5.87
CA GLU A 108 1.76 11.16 5.95
C GLU A 108 2.78 10.04 6.12
N ALA A 109 2.48 9.04 6.95
CA ALA A 109 3.32 7.86 7.12
C ALA A 109 3.44 7.06 5.82
N TYR A 110 2.35 6.91 5.06
CA TYR A 110 2.40 6.21 3.77
C TYR A 110 3.23 6.99 2.73
N LEU A 111 3.06 8.31 2.64
CA LEU A 111 3.84 9.15 1.72
C LEU A 111 5.31 9.19 2.11
N SER A 112 5.62 9.27 3.41
CA SER A 112 6.98 9.17 3.91
C SER A 112 7.59 7.82 3.56
N TRP A 113 6.84 6.72 3.73
CA TRP A 113 7.28 5.38 3.33
C TRP A 113 7.56 5.29 1.83
N LEU A 114 6.74 5.91 0.97
CA LEU A 114 7.00 5.98 -0.48
C LEU A 114 8.29 6.74 -0.82
N GLY A 115 8.86 7.47 0.14
CA GLY A 115 10.04 8.31 -0.05
C GLY A 115 9.66 9.68 -0.57
N GLY A 116 8.50 10.19 -0.13
CA GLY A 116 7.88 11.42 -0.62
C GLY A 116 8.89 12.55 -0.86
N ASP A 117 9.07 12.87 -2.13
CA ASP A 117 9.26 14.24 -2.57
C ASP A 117 7.90 14.93 -2.30
N ALA A 118 7.80 15.66 -1.19
CA ALA A 118 6.89 16.78 -1.18
C ALA A 118 7.53 17.79 -2.13
N PRO A 119 6.92 18.16 -3.27
CA PRO A 119 7.45 19.27 -4.04
C PRO A 119 7.45 20.50 -3.13
N ASP A 120 8.64 21.10 -2.99
CA ASP A 120 8.89 22.37 -2.29
C ASP A 120 7.90 23.46 -2.71
#